data_AF-A0A939Z8K6-F1
#
_entry.id   AF-A0A939Z8K6-F1
#
_cell.length_a   1.000
_cell.length_b   1.000
_cell.length_c   1.000
_cell.angle_alpha   90.00
_cell.angle_beta   90.00
_cell.angle_gamma   90.00
#
_symmetry.space_group_name_H-M   'P 1'
#
loop_
_entity.id
_entity.type
_entity.pdbx_description
1 polymer ?
#
loop_
_entity_poly.entity_id
_entity_poly.type
_entity_poly.pdbx_seq_one_letter_code
_entity_poly.pdbx_strand_id
1 'polypeptide(L)'
;MKREMKRSLCVLLVMLLALGSTTALADEKNETVYVLADTAGQPVRVIVSECVTDDAGAKTTTQSEGDRDLPVSVSIRYELDGEPIEPADLAGRSGHLVIRIDYESGLTGTANIKGKRTDMPVPFLAATVLPLDKDVCSNVEVTDGKVIDAGRASAVVCFGLPGLGEALNVNGYDDIDLDIDIPTGAVISADVTNYTNDGSYTIVTGVPGGVSGGKLPSALELEGASMMLKMAMNQLTSGADELAVGTDTLLSGANELAAGAGSLSAGAEALNEGAASLSQGLSELNANSAALTDGADQIIAAILETVNETLSASSDMFQSAGIDLNVLTLDNYADEIDRIEAALLAAVEARVYDEADAALAEKVTGAVREQVAEKVTEAVREQAAEKVTAAAREQVTAQVEAAVADAVREKVTEAVREQVTEKVTETVREQVEAQLREAGIEEGKLAAGVSAQMETEQVKAAIEQNVAAQMDTEDVK
;
A
#
# COMPACT_ATOMS: atom_id res chain seq x y z
N MET A 1 -109.06 0.20 51.30
CA MET A 1 -109.16 0.41 49.82
C MET A 1 -109.44 1.85 49.39
N LYS A 2 -110.69 2.35 49.21
CA LYS A 2 -110.90 3.71 48.61
C LYS A 2 -110.35 4.90 49.42
N ARG A 3 -110.25 4.79 50.75
CA ARG A 3 -109.63 5.81 51.62
C ARG A 3 -108.10 5.75 51.66
N GLU A 4 -107.51 4.57 51.48
CA GLU A 4 -106.04 4.40 51.42
C GLU A 4 -105.49 4.79 50.07
N MET A 5 -106.19 4.46 48.98
CA MET A 5 -105.81 4.85 47.62
C MET A 5 -105.86 6.38 47.43
N LYS A 6 -106.86 7.06 48.04
CA LYS A 6 -106.91 8.53 48.09
C LYS A 6 -105.81 9.15 48.95
N ARG A 7 -105.38 8.48 50.03
CA ARG A 7 -104.26 8.94 50.86
C ARG A 7 -102.93 8.76 50.13
N SER A 8 -102.71 7.62 49.46
CA SER A 8 -101.49 7.36 48.70
C SER A 8 -101.33 8.29 47.50
N LEU A 9 -102.41 8.53 46.74
CA LEU A 9 -102.42 9.48 45.63
C LEU A 9 -102.25 10.94 46.08
N CYS A 10 -102.85 11.34 47.22
CA CYS A 10 -102.58 12.64 47.83
C CYS A 10 -101.13 12.78 48.30
N VAL A 11 -100.54 11.72 48.85
CA VAL A 11 -99.16 11.76 49.35
C VAL A 11 -98.16 11.87 48.21
N LEU A 12 -98.39 11.20 47.07
CA LEU A 12 -97.61 11.31 45.83
C LEU A 12 -97.78 12.69 45.16
N LEU A 13 -99.02 13.18 45.06
CA LEU A 13 -99.33 14.49 44.47
C LEU A 13 -98.80 15.65 45.32
N VAL A 14 -98.84 15.53 46.66
CA VAL A 14 -98.27 16.52 47.58
C VAL A 14 -96.74 16.45 47.60
N MET A 15 -96.12 15.30 47.31
CA MET A 15 -94.67 15.19 47.13
C MET A 15 -94.23 15.89 45.82
N LEU A 16 -94.95 15.65 44.71
CA LEU A 16 -94.74 16.34 43.43
C LEU A 16 -94.98 17.86 43.52
N LEU A 17 -95.97 18.30 44.30
CA LEU A 17 -96.24 19.73 44.54
C LEU A 17 -95.25 20.38 45.51
N ALA A 18 -94.68 19.63 46.47
CA ALA A 18 -93.67 20.17 47.39
C ALA A 18 -92.30 20.38 46.71
N LEU A 19 -91.98 19.54 45.71
CA LEU A 19 -90.85 19.76 44.80
C LEU A 19 -91.00 21.02 43.93
N GLY A 20 -92.21 21.60 43.84
CA GLY A 20 -92.54 22.74 42.98
C GLY A 20 -92.51 24.12 43.65
N SER A 21 -92.10 24.25 44.91
CA SER A 21 -91.96 25.56 45.56
C SER A 21 -90.51 25.88 45.93
N THR A 22 -89.68 26.03 44.90
CA THR A 22 -88.45 26.82 44.98
C THR A 22 -88.80 28.28 44.72
N THR A 23 -88.45 29.13 45.68
CA THR A 23 -88.40 30.58 45.55
C THR A 23 -87.81 31.01 44.20
N ALA A 24 -88.43 31.98 43.55
CA ALA A 24 -87.91 32.66 42.38
C ALA A 24 -86.43 33.05 42.60
N LEU A 25 -85.54 32.36 41.89
CA LEU A 25 -84.17 32.77 41.67
C LEU A 25 -84.08 33.16 40.20
N ALA A 26 -83.43 34.30 39.97
CA ALA A 26 -83.20 34.95 38.69
C ALA A 26 -82.54 34.02 37.65
N ASP A 27 -82.86 34.25 36.37
CA ASP A 27 -82.34 33.62 35.16
C ASP A 27 -82.33 32.08 35.11
N GLU A 28 -82.97 31.51 34.07
CA GLU A 28 -82.92 30.08 33.82
C GLU A 28 -81.54 29.73 33.21
N LYS A 29 -80.60 29.34 34.08
CA LYS A 29 -79.23 28.95 33.71
C LYS A 29 -79.19 27.45 33.43
N ASN A 30 -78.83 27.07 32.21
CA ASN A 30 -78.65 25.70 31.77
C ASN A 30 -77.16 25.44 31.45
N GLU A 31 -76.57 24.43 32.07
CA GLU A 31 -75.15 24.07 31.88
C GLU A 31 -75.04 22.71 31.20
N THR A 32 -74.26 22.65 30.12
CA THR A 32 -73.89 21.40 29.45
C THR A 32 -72.38 21.26 29.46
N VAL A 33 -71.91 20.11 29.94
CA VAL A 33 -70.49 19.77 30.07
C VAL A 33 -70.16 18.72 29.01
N TYR A 34 -69.33 19.09 28.05
CA TYR A 34 -68.79 18.18 27.06
C TYR A 34 -67.47 17.63 27.58
N VAL A 35 -67.35 16.31 27.64
CA VAL A 35 -66.15 15.60 28.11
C VAL A 35 -65.59 14.79 26.94
N LEU A 36 -64.50 15.26 26.36
CA LEU A 36 -63.70 14.44 25.46
C LEU A 36 -62.86 13.54 26.34
N ALA A 37 -63.08 12.23 26.24
CA ALA A 37 -62.37 11.25 27.03
C ALA A 37 -61.44 10.44 26.13
N ASP A 38 -60.28 10.06 26.65
CA ASP A 38 -59.43 9.08 25.99
C ASP A 38 -60.08 7.69 26.01
N THR A 39 -59.38 6.69 25.49
CA THR A 39 -59.86 5.30 25.46
C THR A 39 -60.06 4.72 26.86
N ALA A 40 -59.45 5.27 27.91
CA ALA A 40 -59.63 4.84 29.29
C ALA A 40 -60.80 5.57 30.01
N GLY A 41 -61.51 6.46 29.31
CA GLY A 41 -62.55 7.30 29.90
C GLY A 41 -62.00 8.51 30.67
N GLN A 42 -60.69 8.77 30.62
CA GLN A 42 -60.09 9.91 31.30
C GLN A 42 -60.33 11.19 30.49
N PRO A 43 -60.75 12.29 31.12
CA PRO A 43 -61.03 13.54 30.42
C PRO A 43 -59.75 14.13 29.81
N VAL A 44 -59.67 14.16 28.49
CA VAL A 44 -58.62 14.87 27.73
C VAL A 44 -58.96 16.35 27.60
N ARG A 45 -60.25 16.68 27.47
CA ARG A 45 -60.73 18.06 27.37
C ARG A 45 -62.16 18.19 27.89
N VAL A 46 -62.38 19.19 28.74
CA VAL A 46 -63.69 19.53 29.29
C VAL A 46 -64.11 20.89 28.76
N ILE A 47 -65.29 20.95 28.12
CA ILE A 47 -65.88 22.18 27.61
C ILE A 47 -67.18 22.41 28.35
N VAL A 48 -67.30 23.55 29.03
CA VAL A 48 -68.54 23.94 29.70
C VAL A 48 -69.24 24.98 28.85
N SER A 49 -70.46 24.67 28.44
CA SER A 49 -71.37 25.58 27.76
C SER A 49 -72.47 26.00 28.72
N GLU A 50 -72.48 27.27 29.12
CA GLU A 50 -73.55 27.85 29.92
C GLU A 50 -74.48 28.64 29.01
N CYS A 51 -75.79 28.40 29.12
CA CYS A 51 -76.82 29.16 28.44
C CYS A 51 -77.68 29.86 29.49
N VAL A 52 -77.74 31.18 29.43
CA VAL A 52 -78.57 32.02 30.30
C VAL A 52 -79.73 32.55 29.46
N THR A 53 -80.95 32.27 29.91
CA THR A 53 -82.16 32.87 29.32
C THR A 53 -82.64 34.00 30.23
N ASP A 54 -82.70 35.22 29.70
CA ASP A 54 -83.18 36.38 30.45
C ASP A 54 -84.73 36.40 30.54
N ASP A 55 -85.27 37.30 31.36
CA ASP A 55 -86.72 37.49 31.56
C ASP A 55 -87.51 37.82 30.26
N ALA A 56 -86.81 38.24 29.19
CA ALA A 56 -87.40 38.51 27.87
C ALA A 56 -87.33 37.31 26.91
N GLY A 57 -86.72 36.20 27.34
CA GLY A 57 -86.54 34.98 26.56
C GLY A 57 -85.31 35.00 25.63
N ALA A 58 -84.43 36.00 25.75
CA ALA A 58 -83.19 36.05 24.98
C ALA A 58 -82.14 35.12 25.60
N LYS A 59 -81.49 34.33 24.75
CA LYS A 59 -80.49 33.32 25.14
C LYS A 59 -79.08 33.83 24.90
N THR A 60 -78.25 33.81 25.92
CA THR A 60 -76.81 34.08 25.82
C THR A 60 -76.03 32.82 26.16
N THR A 61 -75.19 32.34 25.24
CA THR A 61 -74.34 31.16 25.45
C THR A 61 -72.89 31.57 25.62
N THR A 62 -72.26 31.13 26.70
CA THR A 62 -70.82 31.28 26.95
C THR A 62 -70.15 29.92 27.00
N GLN A 63 -68.96 29.80 26.39
CA GLN A 63 -68.15 28.60 26.43
C GLN A 63 -66.84 28.87 27.18
N SER A 64 -66.46 27.93 28.04
CA SER A 64 -65.20 27.97 28.75
C SER A 64 -64.55 26.59 28.77
N GLU A 65 -63.22 26.57 28.70
CA GLU A 65 -62.40 25.37 28.83
C GLU A 65 -61.62 25.45 30.14
N GLY A 66 -61.53 24.35 30.88
CA GLY A 66 -60.79 24.32 32.13
C GLY A 66 -60.96 23.01 32.92
N ASP A 67 -60.08 22.87 33.90
CA ASP A 67 -60.06 21.75 34.85
C ASP A 67 -61.08 22.04 35.97
N ARG A 68 -62.29 21.49 35.84
CA ARG A 68 -63.34 21.54 36.85
C ARG A 68 -63.73 20.12 37.24
N ASP A 69 -64.16 19.94 38.49
CA ASP A 69 -64.73 18.67 38.94
C ASP A 69 -65.90 18.28 38.03
N LEU A 70 -65.81 17.08 37.43
CA LEU A 70 -66.83 16.60 36.51
C LEU A 70 -68.12 16.27 37.27
N PRO A 71 -69.29 16.73 36.78
CA PRO A 71 -70.58 16.47 37.42
C PRO A 71 -70.98 14.98 37.40
N VAL A 72 -70.49 14.26 36.40
CA VAL A 72 -70.65 12.82 36.21
C VAL A 72 -69.28 12.23 35.94
N SER A 73 -68.94 11.17 36.66
CA SER A 73 -67.77 10.35 36.35
C SER A 73 -68.13 9.30 35.30
N VAL A 74 -67.23 9.09 34.35
CA VAL A 74 -67.37 8.11 33.27
C VAL A 74 -66.29 7.05 33.46
N SER A 75 -66.69 5.79 33.59
CA SER A 75 -65.78 4.67 33.72
C SER A 75 -65.93 3.72 32.54
N ILE A 76 -64.84 3.46 31.80
CA ILE A 76 -64.84 2.55 30.65
C ILE A 76 -63.95 1.36 30.98
N ARG A 77 -64.48 0.14 30.82
CA ARG A 77 -63.77 -1.13 31.06
C ARG A 77 -63.86 -2.03 29.83
N TYR A 78 -62.79 -2.76 29.57
CA TYR A 78 -62.66 -3.63 28.40
C TYR A 78 -62.42 -5.08 28.83
N GLU A 79 -63.07 -5.99 28.12
CA GLU A 79 -62.82 -7.43 28.19
C GLU A 79 -62.60 -7.95 26.77
N LEU A 80 -61.54 -8.72 26.54
CA LEU A 80 -61.30 -9.42 25.28
C LEU A 80 -61.38 -10.92 25.53
N ASP A 81 -62.25 -11.61 24.80
CA ASP A 81 -62.53 -13.03 24.96
C ASP A 81 -62.94 -13.42 26.40
N GLY A 82 -63.57 -12.48 27.12
CA GLY A 82 -64.03 -12.64 28.50
C GLY A 82 -62.97 -12.37 29.57
N GLU A 83 -61.75 -11.96 29.19
CA GLU A 83 -60.71 -11.55 30.14
C GLU A 83 -60.55 -10.02 30.17
N PRO A 84 -60.49 -9.39 31.37
CA PRO A 84 -60.22 -7.95 31.48
C PRO A 84 -58.90 -7.55 30.82
N ILE A 85 -58.89 -6.44 30.09
CA ILE A 85 -57.72 -5.94 29.38
C ILE A 85 -57.60 -4.42 29.49
N GLU A 86 -56.37 -3.93 29.61
CA GLU A 86 -56.09 -2.49 29.62
C GLU A 86 -56.18 -1.91 28.20
N PRO A 87 -56.65 -0.66 28.03
CA PRO A 87 -56.83 -0.05 26.70
C PRO A 87 -55.54 -0.02 25.86
N ALA A 88 -54.38 0.20 26.50
CA ALA A 88 -53.10 0.25 25.82
C ALA A 88 -52.68 -1.10 25.20
N ASP A 89 -53.12 -2.21 25.80
CA ASP A 89 -52.79 -3.57 25.38
C ASP A 89 -53.80 -4.14 24.39
N LEU A 90 -54.89 -3.43 24.12
CA LEU A 90 -55.93 -3.82 23.19
C LEU A 90 -55.55 -3.52 21.73
N ALA A 91 -54.62 -2.59 21.50
CA ALA A 91 -54.18 -2.18 20.18
C ALA A 91 -53.59 -3.37 19.39
N GLY A 92 -54.13 -3.61 18.19
CA GLY A 92 -53.74 -4.69 17.28
C GLY A 92 -54.23 -6.08 17.69
N ARG A 93 -55.02 -6.21 18.76
CA ARG A 93 -55.59 -7.50 19.18
C ARG A 93 -56.86 -7.85 18.41
N SER A 94 -57.18 -9.13 18.35
CA SER A 94 -58.38 -9.67 17.69
C SER A 94 -59.08 -10.64 18.64
N GLY A 95 -60.41 -10.72 18.57
CA GLY A 95 -61.23 -11.54 19.46
C GLY A 95 -62.62 -10.95 19.66
N HIS A 96 -63.35 -11.45 20.66
CA HIS A 96 -64.65 -10.90 21.05
C HIS A 96 -64.46 -9.81 22.11
N LEU A 97 -64.66 -8.55 21.73
CA LEU A 97 -64.50 -7.40 22.60
C LEU A 97 -65.83 -7.03 23.28
N VAL A 98 -65.78 -6.85 24.60
CA VAL A 98 -66.87 -6.27 25.39
C VAL A 98 -66.37 -4.98 26.02
N ILE A 99 -67.11 -3.89 25.80
CA ILE A 99 -66.82 -2.57 26.36
C ILE A 99 -67.98 -2.20 27.29
N ARG A 100 -67.67 -1.96 28.56
CA ARG A 100 -68.64 -1.53 29.55
C ARG A 100 -68.40 -0.07 29.90
N ILE A 101 -69.43 0.74 29.76
CA ILE A 101 -69.41 2.17 30.11
C ILE A 101 -70.36 2.36 31.28
N ASP A 102 -69.87 2.89 32.38
CA ASP A 102 -70.67 3.27 33.55
C ASP A 102 -70.61 4.78 33.74
N TYR A 103 -71.76 5.36 34.08
CA TYR A 103 -71.92 6.76 34.45
C TYR A 103 -72.35 6.84 35.91
N GLU A 104 -71.65 7.66 36.69
CA GLU A 104 -71.98 7.86 38.10
C GLU A 104 -72.06 9.36 38.41
N SER A 105 -73.16 9.78 39.05
CA SER A 105 -73.38 11.18 39.43
C SER A 105 -72.73 11.45 40.79
N GLY A 106 -71.81 12.41 40.85
CA GLY A 106 -71.16 12.82 42.09
C GLY A 106 -71.83 14.02 42.77
N LEU A 107 -72.84 14.62 42.14
CA LEU A 107 -73.43 15.87 42.60
C LEU A 107 -74.75 15.63 43.35
N THR A 108 -74.85 16.27 44.51
CA THR A 108 -76.07 16.30 45.32
C THR A 108 -76.62 17.73 45.39
N GLY A 109 -77.94 17.85 45.32
CA GLY A 109 -78.67 19.09 45.48
C GLY A 109 -79.70 18.98 46.59
N THR A 110 -80.02 20.10 47.27
CA THR A 110 -81.02 20.10 48.34
C THR A 110 -82.40 20.44 47.77
N ALA A 111 -83.36 19.53 47.88
CA ALA A 111 -84.76 19.81 47.55
C ALA A 111 -85.63 19.87 48.82
N ASN A 112 -86.71 20.65 48.74
CA ASN A 112 -87.69 20.71 49.82
C ASN A 112 -88.81 19.70 49.55
N ILE A 113 -88.78 18.56 50.23
CA ILE A 113 -89.80 17.53 50.07
C ILE A 113 -90.68 17.55 51.31
N LYS A 114 -91.95 17.93 51.13
CA LYS A 114 -92.95 18.03 52.22
C LYS A 114 -92.48 18.92 53.40
N GLY A 115 -91.81 20.03 53.11
CA GLY A 115 -91.34 20.98 54.14
C GLY A 115 -90.02 20.59 54.80
N LYS A 116 -89.39 19.48 54.40
CA LYS A 116 -88.08 19.03 54.90
C LYS A 116 -87.03 19.17 53.79
N ARG A 117 -85.94 19.87 54.10
CA ARG A 117 -84.74 19.89 53.26
C ARG A 117 -84.13 18.49 53.24
N THR A 118 -84.09 17.90 52.05
CA THR A 118 -83.55 16.57 51.81
C THR A 118 -82.53 16.68 50.69
N ASP A 119 -81.33 16.17 50.92
CA ASP A 119 -80.30 16.09 49.89
C ASP A 119 -80.65 14.93 48.96
N MET A 120 -80.59 15.19 47.65
CA MET A 120 -80.85 14.20 46.61
C MET A 120 -79.80 14.32 45.51
N PRO A 121 -79.43 13.21 44.86
CA PRO A 121 -78.57 13.24 43.69
C PRO A 121 -79.19 14.10 42.59
N VAL A 122 -78.35 14.86 41.89
CA VAL A 122 -78.77 15.61 40.71
C VAL A 122 -78.73 14.65 39.51
N PRO A 123 -79.86 14.45 38.80
CA PRO A 123 -79.89 13.60 37.63
C PRO A 123 -79.18 14.29 36.46
N PHE A 124 -78.31 13.54 35.81
CA PHE A 124 -77.68 13.94 34.55
C PHE A 124 -78.09 12.99 33.45
N LEU A 125 -77.91 13.47 32.22
CA LEU A 125 -77.93 12.63 31.05
C LEU A 125 -76.51 12.60 30.49
N ALA A 126 -75.94 11.41 30.44
CA ALA A 126 -74.67 11.12 29.81
C ALA A 126 -74.92 10.40 28.49
N ALA A 127 -74.24 10.81 27.42
CA ALA A 127 -74.26 10.11 26.14
C ALA A 127 -72.84 9.94 25.62
N THR A 128 -72.41 8.70 25.40
CA THR A 128 -71.09 8.39 24.84
C THR A 128 -71.21 7.92 23.41
N VAL A 129 -70.43 8.53 22.52
CA VAL A 129 -70.25 8.06 21.15
C VAL A 129 -68.91 7.38 21.01
N LEU A 130 -68.95 6.14 20.55
CA LEU A 130 -67.77 5.34 20.22
C LEU A 130 -67.71 5.13 18.71
N PRO A 131 -66.76 5.76 18.00
CA PRO A 131 -66.49 5.44 16.60
C PRO A 131 -66.02 3.99 16.47
N LEU A 132 -66.56 3.27 15.48
CA LEU A 132 -66.15 1.91 15.15
C LEU A 132 -65.82 1.81 13.66
N ASP A 133 -64.63 1.31 13.36
CA ASP A 133 -64.23 0.93 12.01
C ASP A 133 -64.90 -0.41 11.64
N LYS A 134 -65.58 -0.45 10.50
CA LYS A 134 -66.32 -1.62 10.01
C LYS A 134 -65.43 -2.72 9.45
N ASP A 135 -64.24 -2.37 8.98
CA ASP A 135 -63.27 -3.37 8.52
C ASP A 135 -62.61 -4.08 9.70
N VAL A 136 -62.69 -3.46 10.89
CA VAL A 136 -62.13 -3.96 12.16
C VAL A 136 -63.19 -4.60 13.03
N CYS A 137 -64.38 -4.02 13.16
CA CYS A 137 -65.43 -4.43 14.08
C CYS A 137 -66.65 -5.00 13.33
N SER A 138 -67.11 -6.17 13.76
CA SER A 138 -68.29 -6.86 13.22
C SER A 138 -69.20 -7.37 14.35
N ASN A 139 -70.44 -7.74 14.03
CA ASN A 139 -71.43 -8.23 15.00
C ASN A 139 -71.62 -7.30 16.21
N VAL A 140 -71.71 -6.00 15.95
CA VAL A 140 -71.81 -4.98 17.00
C VAL A 140 -73.21 -4.97 17.61
N GLU A 141 -73.28 -5.17 18.92
CA GLU A 141 -74.49 -5.08 19.74
C GLU A 141 -74.29 -4.07 20.88
N VAL A 142 -75.39 -3.47 21.35
CA VAL A 142 -75.38 -2.53 22.49
C VAL A 142 -76.65 -2.68 23.32
N THR A 143 -76.54 -2.65 24.65
CA THR A 143 -77.69 -2.78 25.56
C THR A 143 -78.53 -1.51 25.60
N ASP A 144 -77.91 -0.39 25.97
CA ASP A 144 -78.55 0.90 26.26
C ASP A 144 -78.03 1.98 25.30
N GLY A 145 -78.26 1.71 24.02
CA GLY A 145 -77.71 2.52 22.95
C GLY A 145 -78.23 2.15 21.57
N LYS A 146 -77.62 2.75 20.56
CA LYS A 146 -77.92 2.49 19.16
C LYS A 146 -76.65 2.43 18.34
N VAL A 147 -76.53 1.38 17.52
CA VAL A 147 -75.54 1.31 16.45
C VAL A 147 -76.02 2.15 15.28
N ILE A 148 -75.21 3.12 14.86
CA ILE A 148 -75.44 3.97 13.70
C ILE A 148 -74.51 3.52 12.59
N ASP A 149 -75.12 3.17 11.47
CA ASP A 149 -74.41 2.87 10.23
C ASP A 149 -74.39 4.12 9.33
N ALA A 150 -73.20 4.63 9.05
CA ALA A 150 -72.97 5.73 8.11
C ALA A 150 -72.08 5.30 6.93
N GLY A 151 -72.33 4.12 6.36
CA GLY A 151 -71.65 3.62 5.17
C GLY A 151 -70.26 3.08 5.47
N ARG A 152 -69.21 3.91 5.35
CA ARG A 152 -67.81 3.52 5.64
C ARG A 152 -67.43 3.64 7.12
N ALA A 153 -68.20 4.39 7.90
CA ALA A 153 -68.02 4.50 9.34
C ALA A 153 -69.24 3.91 10.05
N SER A 154 -69.01 3.20 11.16
CA SER A 154 -70.04 2.87 12.13
C SER A 154 -69.76 3.59 13.44
N ALA A 155 -70.79 3.86 14.23
CA ALA A 155 -70.62 4.40 15.56
C ALA A 155 -71.66 3.79 16.49
N VAL A 156 -71.30 3.61 17.77
CA VAL A 156 -72.25 3.24 18.81
C VAL A 156 -72.51 4.46 19.66
N VAL A 157 -73.78 4.79 19.83
CA VAL A 157 -74.22 5.85 20.74
C VAL A 157 -74.86 5.19 21.96
N CYS A 158 -74.24 5.34 23.11
CA CYS A 158 -74.72 4.88 24.41
C CYS A 158 -75.31 6.05 25.19
N PHE A 159 -76.29 5.79 26.05
CA PHE A 159 -76.83 6.80 26.95
C PHE A 159 -77.10 6.25 28.35
N GLY A 160 -77.04 7.12 29.35
CA GLY A 160 -77.39 6.79 30.73
C GLY A 160 -77.86 8.00 31.52
N LEU A 161 -78.62 7.75 32.57
CA LEU A 161 -79.27 8.74 33.43
C LEU A 161 -78.78 8.61 34.89
N PRO A 162 -77.49 8.85 35.16
CA PRO A 162 -76.94 8.72 36.51
C PRO A 162 -77.61 9.68 37.50
N GLY A 163 -77.85 9.22 38.72
CA GLY A 163 -78.53 9.97 39.78
C GLY A 163 -80.06 10.01 39.68
N LEU A 164 -80.67 9.62 38.55
CA LEU A 164 -82.14 9.67 38.39
C LEU A 164 -82.86 8.60 39.23
N GLY A 165 -82.37 7.37 39.24
CA GLY A 165 -82.99 6.30 40.05
C GLY A 165 -82.98 6.61 41.54
N GLU A 166 -81.86 7.12 42.05
CA GLU A 166 -81.73 7.53 43.45
C GLU A 166 -82.61 8.74 43.78
N ALA A 167 -82.66 9.75 42.90
CA ALA A 167 -83.53 10.91 43.06
C ALA A 167 -85.03 10.55 43.07
N LEU A 168 -85.42 9.49 42.35
CA LEU A 168 -86.80 8.99 42.30
C LEU A 168 -87.11 8.01 43.45
N ASN A 169 -86.11 7.58 44.22
CA ASN A 169 -86.24 6.57 45.29
C ASN A 169 -87.00 5.32 44.83
N VAL A 170 -86.69 4.82 43.62
CA VAL A 170 -87.44 3.73 42.96
C VAL A 170 -87.45 2.45 43.80
N ASN A 171 -86.42 2.25 44.64
CA ASN A 171 -86.25 1.08 45.51
C ASN A 171 -86.73 1.28 46.96
N GLY A 172 -87.26 2.45 47.32
CA GLY A 172 -87.58 2.79 48.72
C GLY A 172 -89.03 2.53 49.14
N TYR A 173 -89.82 1.84 48.31
CA TYR A 173 -91.21 1.52 48.60
C TYR A 173 -91.45 0.01 48.44
N ASP A 174 -91.44 -0.73 49.54
CA ASP A 174 -91.65 -2.20 49.58
C ASP A 174 -93.02 -2.67 49.04
N ASP A 175 -93.96 -1.75 48.80
CA ASP A 175 -95.37 -2.04 48.42
C ASP A 175 -95.69 -1.72 46.95
N ILE A 176 -94.71 -1.29 46.12
CA ILE A 176 -94.94 -0.93 44.72
C ILE A 176 -93.82 -1.52 43.83
N ASP A 177 -94.11 -2.66 43.18
CA ASP A 177 -93.25 -3.20 42.11
C ASP A 177 -93.36 -2.31 40.86
N LEU A 178 -92.52 -1.28 40.78
CA LEU A 178 -92.26 -0.52 39.56
C LEU A 178 -91.04 -1.14 38.87
N ASP A 179 -91.28 -1.98 37.87
CA ASP A 179 -90.24 -2.55 37.00
C ASP A 179 -89.75 -1.46 36.03
N ILE A 180 -89.01 -0.47 36.55
CA ILE A 180 -88.43 0.63 35.78
C ILE A 180 -86.90 0.51 35.89
N ASP A 181 -86.29 -0.06 34.85
CA ASP A 181 -84.84 -0.06 34.68
C ASP A 181 -84.39 1.29 34.13
N ILE A 182 -83.56 2.01 34.90
CA ILE A 182 -83.02 3.31 34.51
C ILE A 182 -81.53 3.09 34.19
N PRO A 183 -81.12 3.19 32.92
CA PRO A 183 -79.76 2.85 32.54
C PRO A 183 -78.80 3.85 33.17
N THR A 184 -77.78 3.35 33.87
CA THR A 184 -76.65 4.15 34.37
C THR A 184 -75.39 3.91 33.56
N GLY A 185 -75.50 3.28 32.39
CA GLY A 185 -74.37 2.83 31.58
C GLY A 185 -74.85 2.05 30.37
N ALA A 186 -73.91 1.52 29.60
CA ALA A 186 -74.19 0.64 28.47
C ALA A 186 -73.09 -0.41 28.31
N VAL A 187 -73.45 -1.55 27.73
CA VAL A 187 -72.51 -2.59 27.33
C VAL A 187 -72.52 -2.70 25.80
N ILE A 188 -71.35 -2.61 25.20
CA ILE A 188 -71.10 -2.78 23.77
C ILE A 188 -70.38 -4.12 23.59
N SER A 189 -70.82 -4.91 22.62
CA SER A 189 -70.22 -6.20 22.26
C SER A 189 -69.89 -6.20 20.77
N ALA A 190 -68.69 -6.62 20.38
CA ALA A 190 -68.29 -6.71 18.97
C ALA A 190 -67.18 -7.74 18.75
N ASP A 191 -67.18 -8.41 17.60
CA ASP A 191 -66.05 -9.20 17.12
C ASP A 191 -65.05 -8.28 16.42
N VAL A 192 -63.80 -8.25 16.88
CA VAL A 192 -62.77 -7.31 16.41
C VAL A 192 -61.57 -8.02 15.78
N THR A 193 -61.01 -7.42 14.71
CA THR A 193 -59.79 -7.87 14.04
C THR A 193 -58.77 -6.74 13.97
N ASN A 194 -57.60 -6.92 14.58
CA ASN A 194 -56.54 -5.91 14.66
C ASN A 194 -57.06 -4.56 15.19
N TYR A 195 -57.70 -4.61 16.36
CA TYR A 195 -58.47 -3.50 16.93
C TYR A 195 -57.64 -2.24 17.15
N THR A 196 -58.19 -1.11 16.73
CA THR A 196 -57.69 0.24 17.03
C THR A 196 -58.87 1.11 17.45
N ASN A 197 -58.67 1.96 18.44
CA ASN A 197 -59.70 2.85 18.97
C ASN A 197 -59.17 4.28 19.03
N ASP A 198 -59.92 5.21 18.43
CA ASP A 198 -59.57 6.62 18.35
C ASP A 198 -60.12 7.46 19.52
N GLY A 199 -60.66 6.80 20.56
CA GLY A 199 -61.23 7.43 21.76
C GLY A 199 -62.75 7.44 21.77
N SER A 200 -63.33 7.96 22.86
CA SER A 200 -64.78 8.08 23.01
C SER A 200 -65.19 9.51 23.38
N TYR A 201 -66.35 9.94 22.90
CA TYR A 201 -66.84 11.29 23.15
C TYR A 201 -68.04 11.22 24.08
N THR A 202 -67.93 11.77 25.29
CA THR A 202 -69.04 11.76 26.26
C THR A 202 -69.60 13.15 26.48
N ILE A 203 -70.90 13.31 26.33
CA ILE A 203 -71.60 14.56 26.64
C ILE A 203 -72.39 14.34 27.91
N VAL A 204 -72.21 15.23 28.89
CA VAL A 204 -72.96 15.23 30.15
C VAL A 204 -73.76 16.53 30.23
N THR A 205 -75.08 16.41 30.29
CA THR A 205 -75.96 17.56 30.45
C THR A 205 -76.83 17.35 31.68
N GLY A 206 -77.03 18.41 32.47
CA GLY A 206 -78.02 18.37 33.55
C GLY A 206 -79.40 18.13 32.96
N VAL A 207 -80.26 17.37 33.64
CA VAL A 207 -81.65 17.24 33.21
C VAL A 207 -82.43 18.41 33.81
N PRO A 208 -82.78 19.48 33.04
CA PRO A 208 -83.43 20.65 33.61
C PRO A 208 -84.83 20.29 34.11
N GLY A 209 -85.15 20.74 35.34
CA GLY A 209 -86.51 20.77 35.91
C GLY A 209 -87.23 19.42 35.93
N GLY A 210 -87.28 18.77 37.09
CA GLY A 210 -87.73 17.38 37.27
C GLY A 210 -88.94 16.98 36.42
N VAL A 211 -88.93 15.72 35.96
CA VAL A 211 -89.88 15.04 35.05
C VAL A 211 -91.34 15.41 35.35
N SER A 212 -91.79 16.57 34.90
CA SER A 212 -93.13 17.07 35.09
C SER A 212 -93.80 17.05 33.73
N GLY A 213 -94.65 16.06 33.51
CA GLY A 213 -95.46 15.93 32.30
C GLY A 213 -95.12 14.76 31.37
N GLY A 214 -94.31 13.78 31.80
CA GLY A 214 -94.14 12.51 31.07
C GLY A 214 -93.51 12.64 29.67
N LYS A 215 -92.81 13.74 29.39
CA LYS A 215 -92.00 13.89 28.18
C LYS A 215 -90.54 14.06 28.57
N LEU A 216 -89.73 13.07 28.20
CA LEU A 216 -88.28 13.21 28.11
C LEU A 216 -87.95 14.39 27.19
N PRO A 217 -86.86 15.15 27.44
CA PRO A 217 -86.52 16.29 26.63
C PRO A 217 -86.19 15.86 25.19
N SER A 218 -87.07 16.19 24.26
CA SER A 218 -86.88 16.11 22.80
C SER A 218 -85.77 17.04 22.27
N ALA A 219 -85.01 17.68 23.16
CA ALA A 219 -83.84 18.51 22.87
C ALA A 219 -82.54 17.70 22.74
N LEU A 220 -82.53 16.42 23.12
CA LEU A 220 -81.43 15.51 22.84
C LEU A 220 -81.35 15.07 21.36
N GLU A 221 -82.43 15.28 20.59
CA GLU A 221 -82.67 14.56 19.34
C GLU A 221 -82.04 15.17 18.08
N LEU A 222 -81.41 16.36 18.10
CA LEU A 222 -80.93 16.94 16.83
C LEU A 222 -79.69 17.84 16.90
N GLU A 223 -79.55 18.68 17.92
CA GLU A 223 -78.49 19.69 17.93
C GLU A 223 -77.14 19.12 18.39
N GLY A 224 -77.13 18.29 19.44
CA GLY A 224 -75.94 17.54 19.86
C GLY A 224 -75.50 16.50 18.82
N ALA A 225 -76.44 15.75 18.25
CA ALA A 225 -76.16 14.81 17.16
C ALA A 225 -75.61 15.50 15.90
N SER A 226 -76.15 16.68 15.54
CA SER A 226 -75.62 17.48 14.43
C SER A 226 -74.20 18.00 14.71
N MET A 227 -73.91 18.41 15.94
CA MET A 227 -72.57 18.85 16.33
C MET A 227 -71.55 17.72 16.27
N MET A 228 -71.92 16.52 16.73
CA MET A 228 -71.09 15.32 16.66
C MET A 228 -70.80 14.90 15.21
N LEU A 229 -71.81 14.90 14.35
CA LEU A 229 -71.63 14.61 12.93
C LEU A 229 -70.68 15.62 12.25
N LYS A 230 -70.77 16.91 12.61
CA LYS A 230 -69.86 17.95 12.09
C LYS A 230 -68.41 17.73 12.54
N MET A 231 -68.19 17.34 13.80
CA MET A 231 -66.85 17.05 14.30
C MET A 231 -66.22 15.85 13.58
N ALA A 232 -66.98 14.76 13.43
CA ALA A 232 -66.53 13.57 12.70
C ALA A 232 -66.18 13.88 11.24
N MET A 233 -66.99 14.68 10.55
CA MET A 233 -66.72 15.08 9.16
C MET A 233 -65.48 15.98 9.03
N ASN A 234 -65.26 16.89 9.98
CA ASN A 234 -64.07 17.73 9.97
C ASN A 234 -62.79 16.89 10.20
N GLN A 235 -62.83 15.91 11.09
CA GLN A 235 -61.70 15.02 11.32
C GLN A 235 -61.41 14.13 10.12
N LEU A 236 -62.44 13.58 9.48
CA LEU A 236 -62.29 12.81 8.24
C LEU A 236 -61.68 13.66 7.12
N THR A 237 -62.10 14.92 7.01
CA THR A 237 -61.54 15.85 6.01
C THR A 237 -60.06 16.14 6.30
N SER A 238 -59.71 16.41 7.57
CA SER A 238 -58.31 16.63 7.97
C SER A 238 -57.43 15.41 7.67
N GLY A 239 -57.91 14.20 7.97
CA GLY A 239 -57.18 12.97 7.67
C GLY A 239 -57.00 12.73 6.17
N ALA A 240 -57.98 13.11 5.34
CA ALA A 240 -57.86 13.04 3.89
C ALA A 240 -56.83 14.05 3.34
N ASP A 241 -56.78 15.27 3.89
CA ASP A 241 -55.80 16.28 3.51
C ASP A 241 -54.38 15.86 3.90
N GLU A 242 -54.20 15.30 5.11
CA GLU A 242 -52.92 14.75 5.56
C GLU A 242 -52.44 13.58 4.67
N LEU A 243 -53.35 12.68 4.30
CA LEU A 243 -53.05 11.58 3.39
C LEU A 243 -52.63 12.10 2.01
N ALA A 244 -53.32 13.11 1.47
CA ALA A 244 -52.95 13.72 0.19
C ALA A 244 -51.53 14.30 0.22
N VAL A 245 -51.19 15.07 1.27
CA VAL A 245 -49.83 15.60 1.48
C VAL A 245 -48.80 14.48 1.60
N GLY A 246 -49.14 13.40 2.31
CA GLY A 246 -48.30 12.21 2.42
C GLY A 246 -48.03 11.56 1.07
N THR A 247 -49.06 11.43 0.22
CA THR A 247 -48.92 10.86 -1.13
C THR A 247 -48.10 11.73 -2.08
N ASP A 248 -48.24 13.06 -2.00
CA ASP A 248 -47.42 14.00 -2.79
C ASP A 248 -45.95 13.95 -2.36
N THR A 249 -45.70 13.82 -1.05
CA THR A 249 -44.35 13.64 -0.51
C THR A 249 -43.74 12.33 -1.00
N LEU A 250 -44.50 11.24 -0.96
CA LEU A 250 -44.05 9.94 -1.45
C LEU A 250 -43.75 9.97 -2.96
N LEU A 251 -44.61 10.60 -3.76
CA LEU A 251 -44.40 10.77 -5.20
C LEU A 251 -43.11 11.56 -5.50
N SER A 252 -42.87 12.63 -4.74
CA SER A 252 -41.66 13.45 -4.87
C SER A 252 -40.41 12.63 -4.54
N GLY A 253 -40.42 11.90 -3.43
CA GLY A 253 -39.32 11.00 -3.05
C GLY A 253 -39.07 9.88 -4.07
N ALA A 254 -40.12 9.33 -4.69
CA ALA A 254 -40.00 8.33 -5.74
C ALA A 254 -39.33 8.90 -7.01
N ASN A 255 -39.64 10.14 -7.38
CA ASN A 255 -39.02 10.82 -8.52
C ASN A 255 -37.53 11.14 -8.26
N GLU A 256 -37.18 11.58 -7.04
CA GLU A 256 -35.79 11.79 -6.64
C GLU A 256 -34.99 10.48 -6.67
N LEU A 257 -35.57 9.40 -6.16
CA LEU A 257 -34.96 8.06 -6.21
C LEU A 257 -34.73 7.60 -7.64
N ALA A 258 -35.70 7.79 -8.54
CA ALA A 258 -35.56 7.45 -9.96
C ALA A 258 -34.44 8.27 -10.64
N ALA A 259 -34.35 9.57 -10.35
CA ALA A 259 -33.27 10.42 -10.86
C ALA A 259 -31.89 10.02 -10.32
N GLY A 260 -31.81 9.64 -9.04
CA GLY A 260 -30.60 9.11 -8.42
C GLY A 260 -30.16 7.79 -9.05
N ALA A 261 -31.11 6.88 -9.29
CA ALA A 261 -30.85 5.60 -9.96
C ALA A 261 -30.36 5.80 -11.40
N GLY A 262 -30.95 6.74 -12.15
CA GLY A 262 -30.48 7.10 -13.49
C GLY A 262 -29.05 7.65 -13.47
N SER A 263 -28.74 8.53 -12.51
CA SER A 263 -27.38 9.08 -12.34
C SER A 263 -26.35 8.00 -11.98
N LEU A 264 -26.73 7.04 -11.12
CA LEU A 264 -25.88 5.91 -10.75
C LEU A 264 -25.61 5.00 -11.96
N SER A 265 -26.62 4.72 -12.79
CA SER A 265 -26.47 3.92 -14.01
C SER A 265 -25.48 4.59 -14.98
N ALA A 266 -25.64 5.89 -15.24
CA ALA A 266 -24.73 6.64 -16.10
C ALA A 266 -23.29 6.66 -15.56
N GLY A 267 -23.12 6.80 -14.24
CA GLY A 267 -21.81 6.70 -13.60
C GLY A 267 -21.16 5.31 -13.75
N ALA A 268 -21.95 4.24 -13.65
CA ALA A 268 -21.48 2.88 -13.84
C ALA A 268 -21.07 2.60 -15.30
N GLU A 269 -21.81 3.12 -16.27
CA GLU A 269 -21.45 3.05 -17.69
C GLU A 269 -20.12 3.77 -17.97
N ALA A 270 -19.97 5.01 -17.49
CA ALA A 270 -18.73 5.77 -17.62
C ALA A 270 -17.53 5.06 -16.97
N LEU A 271 -17.72 4.43 -15.81
CA LEU A 271 -16.69 3.65 -15.15
C LEU A 271 -16.28 2.42 -15.98
N ASN A 272 -17.25 1.73 -16.58
CA ASN A 272 -17.00 0.57 -17.43
C ASN A 272 -16.23 0.97 -18.71
N GLU A 273 -16.59 2.09 -19.34
CA GLU A 273 -15.87 2.65 -20.49
C GLU A 273 -14.42 3.04 -20.12
N GLY A 274 -14.24 3.67 -18.95
CA GLY A 274 -12.92 4.00 -18.43
C GLY A 274 -12.06 2.76 -18.16
N ALA A 275 -12.65 1.70 -17.59
CA ALA A 275 -11.97 0.43 -17.34
C ALA A 275 -11.57 -0.28 -18.65
N ALA A 276 -12.45 -0.27 -19.66
CA ALA A 276 -12.14 -0.81 -20.99
C ALA A 276 -10.97 -0.05 -21.65
N SER A 277 -11.00 1.28 -21.57
CA SER A 277 -9.91 2.13 -22.09
C SER A 277 -8.58 1.85 -21.39
N LEU A 278 -8.59 1.69 -20.06
CA LEU A 278 -7.40 1.34 -19.29
C LEU A 278 -6.87 -0.05 -19.68
N SER A 279 -7.73 -1.05 -19.84
CA SER A 279 -7.34 -2.40 -20.27
C SER A 279 -6.71 -2.39 -21.66
N GLN A 280 -7.25 -1.59 -22.58
CA GLN A 280 -6.68 -1.42 -23.91
C GLN A 280 -5.29 -0.76 -23.84
N GLY A 281 -5.16 0.33 -23.07
CA GLY A 281 -3.87 1.00 -22.88
C GLY A 281 -2.81 0.12 -22.23
N LEU A 282 -3.18 -0.73 -21.27
CA LEU A 282 -2.27 -1.73 -20.68
C LEU A 282 -1.83 -2.80 -21.68
N SER A 283 -2.74 -3.23 -22.56
CA SER A 283 -2.41 -4.20 -23.62
C SER A 283 -1.45 -3.60 -24.64
N GLU A 284 -1.66 -2.34 -25.03
CA GLU A 284 -0.77 -1.60 -25.92
C GLU A 284 0.61 -1.36 -25.28
N LEU A 285 0.64 -0.98 -24.00
CA LEU A 285 1.90 -0.85 -23.26
C LEU A 285 2.68 -2.16 -23.24
N ASN A 286 2.02 -3.28 -22.96
CA ASN A 286 2.67 -4.59 -22.93
C ASN A 286 3.23 -4.98 -24.31
N ALA A 287 2.48 -4.73 -25.38
CA ALA A 287 2.94 -4.95 -26.75
C ALA A 287 4.16 -4.09 -27.09
N ASN A 288 4.14 -2.80 -26.71
CA ASN A 288 5.25 -1.88 -26.92
C ASN A 288 6.49 -2.26 -26.09
N SER A 289 6.30 -2.76 -24.85
CA SER A 289 7.40 -3.27 -24.03
C SER A 289 8.04 -4.51 -24.66
N ALA A 290 7.24 -5.46 -25.17
CA ALA A 290 7.75 -6.62 -25.89
C ALA A 290 8.53 -6.20 -27.15
N ALA A 291 7.98 -5.28 -27.94
CA ALA A 291 8.66 -4.76 -29.13
C ALA A 291 9.97 -4.03 -28.79
N LEU A 292 10.03 -3.33 -27.65
CA LEU A 292 11.26 -2.69 -27.18
C LEU A 292 12.32 -3.71 -26.77
N THR A 293 11.93 -4.78 -26.06
CA THR A 293 12.83 -5.89 -25.71
C THR A 293 13.35 -6.58 -26.96
N ASP A 294 12.47 -6.93 -27.90
CA ASP A 294 12.84 -7.55 -29.17
C ASP A 294 13.80 -6.64 -29.97
N GLY A 295 13.54 -5.34 -30.00
CA GLY A 295 14.41 -4.36 -30.65
C GLY A 295 15.78 -4.24 -29.99
N ALA A 296 15.85 -4.29 -28.66
CA ALA A 296 17.12 -4.29 -27.93
C ALA A 296 17.93 -5.56 -28.22
N ASP A 297 17.27 -6.72 -28.21
CA ASP A 297 17.91 -8.01 -28.55
C ASP A 297 18.43 -8.01 -29.99
N GLN A 298 17.67 -7.47 -30.94
CA GLN A 298 18.10 -7.30 -32.33
C GLN A 298 19.34 -6.40 -32.45
N ILE A 299 19.39 -5.28 -31.73
CA ILE A 299 20.55 -4.39 -31.73
C ILE A 299 21.78 -5.12 -31.17
N ILE A 300 21.64 -5.83 -30.06
CA ILE A 300 22.79 -6.52 -29.46
C ILE A 300 23.27 -7.65 -30.39
N ALA A 301 22.35 -8.42 -30.97
CA ALA A 301 22.69 -9.45 -31.95
C ALA A 301 23.44 -8.85 -33.16
N ALA A 302 22.96 -7.73 -33.72
CA ALA A 302 23.62 -7.07 -34.84
C ALA A 302 25.01 -6.52 -34.49
N ILE A 303 25.19 -5.98 -33.27
CA ILE A 303 26.50 -5.54 -32.78
C ILE A 303 27.45 -6.75 -32.67
N LEU A 304 27.01 -7.84 -32.04
CA LEU A 304 27.84 -9.04 -31.89
C LEU A 304 28.19 -9.66 -33.24
N GLU A 305 27.25 -9.70 -34.18
CA GLU A 305 27.50 -10.15 -35.56
C GLU A 305 28.59 -9.30 -36.22
N THR A 306 28.44 -7.97 -36.20
CA THR A 306 29.41 -7.04 -36.79
C THR A 306 30.81 -7.17 -36.16
N VAL A 307 30.87 -7.31 -34.83
CA VAL A 307 32.13 -7.48 -34.10
C VAL A 307 32.77 -8.82 -34.44
N ASN A 308 32.00 -9.91 -34.47
CA ASN A 308 32.48 -11.23 -34.87
C ASN A 308 32.99 -11.25 -36.32
N GLU A 309 32.29 -10.58 -37.25
CA GLU A 309 32.75 -10.42 -38.64
C GLU A 309 34.08 -9.66 -38.70
N THR A 310 34.20 -8.55 -37.96
CA THR A 310 35.42 -7.73 -37.91
C THR A 310 36.60 -8.48 -37.31
N LEU A 311 36.38 -9.24 -36.23
CA LEU A 311 37.36 -10.11 -35.60
C LEU A 311 37.79 -11.23 -36.55
N SER A 312 36.82 -11.87 -37.22
CA SER A 312 37.08 -12.94 -38.19
C SER A 312 37.91 -12.45 -39.37
N ALA A 313 37.63 -11.25 -39.89
CA ALA A 313 38.42 -10.64 -40.96
C ALA A 313 39.89 -10.38 -40.56
N SER A 314 40.16 -10.26 -39.25
CA SER A 314 41.50 -10.08 -38.69
C SER A 314 42.10 -11.37 -38.13
N SER A 315 41.44 -12.52 -38.33
CA SER A 315 41.80 -13.80 -37.70
C SER A 315 43.25 -14.20 -37.97
N ASP A 316 43.75 -14.01 -39.19
CA ASP A 316 45.14 -14.35 -39.54
C ASP A 316 46.16 -13.57 -38.69
N MET A 317 45.87 -12.30 -38.37
CA MET A 317 46.73 -11.48 -37.51
C MET A 317 46.75 -12.02 -36.08
N PHE A 318 45.59 -12.32 -35.51
CA PHE A 318 45.48 -12.89 -34.17
C PHE A 318 46.16 -14.26 -34.09
N GLN A 319 45.97 -15.11 -35.10
CA GLN A 319 46.58 -16.43 -35.15
C GLN A 319 48.09 -16.37 -35.31
N SER A 320 48.62 -15.40 -36.07
CA SER A 320 50.07 -15.14 -36.15
C SER A 320 50.68 -14.68 -34.82
N ALA A 321 49.87 -14.07 -33.94
CA ALA A 321 50.22 -13.71 -32.57
C ALA A 321 49.94 -14.84 -31.56
N GLY A 322 49.48 -16.02 -32.00
CA GLY A 322 49.15 -17.17 -31.14
C GLY A 322 47.85 -17.02 -30.36
N ILE A 323 46.93 -16.14 -30.81
CA ILE A 323 45.66 -15.85 -30.14
C ILE A 323 44.53 -16.51 -30.92
N ASP A 324 43.88 -17.50 -30.30
CA ASP A 324 42.67 -18.10 -30.85
C ASP A 324 41.44 -17.24 -30.51
N LEU A 325 40.61 -16.97 -31.52
CA LEU A 325 39.37 -16.23 -31.39
C LEU A 325 38.18 -17.17 -31.18
N ASN A 326 37.36 -16.86 -30.19
CA ASN A 326 36.06 -17.49 -29.96
C ASN A 326 34.95 -16.60 -30.51
N VAL A 327 33.85 -17.21 -30.95
CA VAL A 327 32.64 -16.46 -31.33
C VAL A 327 32.08 -15.78 -30.08
N LEU A 328 31.94 -14.47 -30.15
CA LEU A 328 31.33 -13.65 -29.10
C LEU A 328 29.82 -13.83 -29.12
N THR A 329 29.26 -14.05 -27.95
CA THR A 329 27.85 -14.22 -27.65
C THR A 329 27.48 -13.30 -26.50
N LEU A 330 26.18 -13.13 -26.25
CA LEU A 330 25.68 -12.31 -25.15
C LEU A 330 26.28 -12.70 -23.78
N ASP A 331 26.56 -14.00 -23.59
CA ASP A 331 26.95 -14.55 -22.31
C ASP A 331 28.48 -14.51 -22.07
N ASN A 332 29.29 -14.38 -23.12
CA ASN A 332 30.75 -14.50 -23.01
C ASN A 332 31.54 -13.30 -23.57
N TYR A 333 30.89 -12.33 -24.22
CA TYR A 333 31.63 -11.28 -24.95
C TYR A 333 32.58 -10.48 -24.05
N ALA A 334 32.18 -10.19 -22.81
CA ALA A 334 33.01 -9.41 -21.88
C ALA A 334 34.29 -10.17 -21.53
N ASP A 335 34.16 -11.42 -21.08
CA ASP A 335 35.30 -12.26 -20.67
C ASP A 335 36.24 -12.55 -21.85
N GLU A 336 35.69 -12.79 -23.04
CA GLU A 336 36.48 -13.05 -24.24
C GLU A 336 37.23 -11.79 -24.73
N ILE A 337 36.61 -10.61 -24.66
CA ILE A 337 37.29 -9.35 -24.99
C ILE A 337 38.46 -9.11 -24.03
N ASP A 338 38.25 -9.26 -22.71
CA ASP A 338 39.30 -9.11 -21.71
C ASP A 338 40.44 -10.11 -21.93
N ARG A 339 40.10 -11.37 -22.27
CA ARG A 339 41.09 -12.41 -22.62
C ARG A 339 41.89 -12.04 -23.86
N ILE A 340 41.22 -11.58 -24.93
CA ILE A 340 41.86 -11.17 -26.17
C ILE A 340 42.78 -9.97 -25.93
N GLU A 341 42.34 -8.97 -25.16
CA GLU A 341 43.15 -7.81 -24.81
C GLU A 341 44.43 -8.21 -24.07
N ALA A 342 44.31 -9.04 -23.03
CA ALA A 342 45.46 -9.53 -22.27
C ALA A 342 46.43 -10.35 -23.15
N ALA A 343 45.90 -11.21 -24.02
CA ALA A 343 46.72 -12.02 -24.93
C ALA A 343 47.43 -11.16 -25.98
N LEU A 344 46.75 -10.14 -26.51
CA LEU A 344 47.32 -9.19 -27.47
C LEU A 344 48.45 -8.38 -26.83
N LEU A 345 48.25 -7.91 -25.60
CA LEU A 345 49.27 -7.16 -24.86
C LEU A 345 50.52 -8.01 -24.63
N ALA A 346 50.36 -9.27 -24.21
CA ALA A 346 51.46 -10.20 -24.02
C ALA A 346 52.21 -10.50 -25.34
N ALA A 347 51.48 -10.67 -26.45
CA ALA A 347 52.08 -10.92 -27.76
C ALA A 347 52.87 -9.70 -28.28
N VAL A 348 52.35 -8.49 -28.05
CA VAL A 348 53.06 -7.24 -28.39
C VAL A 348 54.33 -7.09 -27.55
N GLU A 349 54.25 -7.33 -26.24
CA GLU A 349 55.43 -7.28 -25.37
C GLU A 349 56.51 -8.25 -25.84
N ALA A 350 56.17 -9.53 -26.06
CA ALA A 350 57.11 -10.55 -26.53
C ALA A 350 57.79 -10.13 -27.85
N ARG A 351 57.02 -9.62 -28.80
CA ARG A 351 57.54 -9.20 -30.10
C ARG A 351 58.46 -7.98 -30.00
N VAL A 352 58.15 -7.01 -29.15
CA VAL A 352 59.03 -5.86 -28.91
C VAL A 352 60.36 -6.30 -28.30
N TYR A 353 60.33 -7.25 -27.35
CA TYR A 353 61.55 -7.81 -26.79
C TYR A 353 62.38 -8.56 -27.83
N ASP A 354 61.75 -9.45 -28.61
CA ASP A 354 62.44 -10.23 -29.65
C ASP A 354 63.04 -9.33 -30.74
N GLU A 355 62.30 -8.31 -31.21
CA GLU A 355 62.79 -7.35 -32.20
C GLU A 355 63.94 -6.48 -31.64
N ALA A 356 63.84 -6.06 -30.38
CA ALA A 356 64.90 -5.30 -29.71
C ALA A 356 66.18 -6.13 -29.53
N ASP A 357 66.05 -7.39 -29.10
CA ASP A 357 67.17 -8.31 -28.92
C ASP A 357 67.82 -8.66 -30.27
N ALA A 358 67.02 -8.91 -31.31
CA ALA A 358 67.54 -9.15 -32.66
C ALA A 358 68.29 -7.92 -33.21
N ALA A 359 67.72 -6.72 -33.06
CA ALA A 359 68.37 -5.48 -33.50
C ALA A 359 69.64 -5.18 -32.70
N LEU A 360 69.65 -5.46 -31.39
CA LEU A 360 70.84 -5.31 -30.55
C LEU A 360 71.91 -6.34 -30.94
N ALA A 361 71.54 -7.59 -31.15
CA ALA A 361 72.44 -8.65 -31.58
C ALA A 361 73.08 -8.32 -32.93
N GLU A 362 72.33 -7.82 -33.90
CA GLU A 362 72.86 -7.37 -35.19
C GLU A 362 73.87 -6.23 -35.02
N LYS A 363 73.50 -5.16 -34.29
CA LYS A 363 74.38 -4.00 -34.06
C LYS A 363 75.64 -4.36 -33.29
N VAL A 364 75.53 -5.14 -32.21
CA VAL A 364 76.67 -5.56 -31.38
C VAL A 364 77.56 -6.50 -32.19
N THR A 365 77.00 -7.48 -32.90
CA THR A 365 77.79 -8.40 -33.72
C THR A 365 78.53 -7.67 -34.83
N GLY A 366 77.87 -6.72 -35.50
CA GLY A 366 78.49 -5.85 -36.51
C GLY A 366 79.64 -5.03 -35.93
N ALA A 367 79.36 -4.24 -34.88
CA ALA A 367 80.35 -3.37 -34.26
C ALA A 367 81.53 -4.13 -33.62
N VAL A 368 81.25 -5.26 -32.96
CA VAL A 368 82.29 -6.10 -32.34
C VAL A 368 83.11 -6.79 -33.41
N ARG A 369 82.51 -7.33 -34.48
CA ARG A 369 83.30 -7.90 -35.59
C ARG A 369 84.22 -6.87 -36.20
N GLU A 370 83.72 -5.67 -36.46
CA GLU A 370 84.50 -4.61 -37.08
C GLU A 370 85.67 -4.18 -36.18
N GLN A 371 85.41 -3.86 -34.91
CA GLN A 371 86.45 -3.47 -33.97
C GLN A 371 87.45 -4.59 -33.66
N VAL A 372 87.00 -5.84 -33.52
CA VAL A 372 87.88 -6.98 -33.25
C VAL A 372 88.70 -7.31 -34.50
N ALA A 373 88.11 -7.30 -35.69
CA ALA A 373 88.86 -7.52 -36.92
C ALA A 373 89.94 -6.45 -37.12
N GLU A 374 89.62 -5.18 -36.91
CA GLU A 374 90.57 -4.08 -37.00
C GLU A 374 91.69 -4.20 -35.96
N LYS A 375 91.34 -4.27 -34.67
CA LYS A 375 92.33 -4.34 -33.58
C LYS A 375 93.19 -5.60 -33.60
N VAL A 376 92.61 -6.75 -33.93
CA VAL A 376 93.38 -8.01 -34.04
C VAL A 376 94.28 -7.99 -35.27
N THR A 377 93.82 -7.46 -36.41
CA THR A 377 94.66 -7.35 -37.60
C THR A 377 95.84 -6.41 -37.34
N GLU A 378 95.60 -5.27 -36.70
CA GLU A 378 96.64 -4.32 -36.31
C GLU A 378 97.63 -4.95 -35.32
N ALA A 379 97.14 -5.53 -34.22
CA ALA A 379 97.98 -6.16 -33.21
C ALA A 379 98.78 -7.37 -33.74
N VAL A 380 98.18 -8.21 -34.59
CA VAL A 380 98.88 -9.34 -35.23
C VAL A 380 99.92 -8.82 -36.21
N ARG A 381 99.62 -7.78 -37.00
CA ARG A 381 100.59 -7.19 -37.92
C ARG A 381 101.79 -6.61 -37.16
N GLU A 382 101.55 -5.90 -36.07
CA GLU A 382 102.60 -5.33 -35.24
C GLU A 382 103.45 -6.42 -34.57
N GLN A 383 102.83 -7.36 -33.86
CA GLN A 383 103.56 -8.43 -33.17
C GLN A 383 104.24 -9.40 -34.13
N ALA A 384 103.61 -9.75 -35.26
CA ALA A 384 104.21 -10.62 -36.25
C ALA A 384 105.35 -9.91 -36.97
N ALA A 385 105.20 -8.64 -37.34
CA ALA A 385 106.31 -7.86 -37.89
C ALA A 385 107.47 -7.82 -36.90
N GLU A 386 107.24 -7.50 -35.63
CA GLU A 386 108.31 -7.44 -34.62
C GLU A 386 109.00 -8.81 -34.43
N LYS A 387 108.23 -9.87 -34.17
CA LYS A 387 108.78 -11.22 -33.93
C LYS A 387 109.47 -11.81 -35.17
N VAL A 388 108.89 -11.67 -36.36
CA VAL A 388 109.49 -12.18 -37.60
C VAL A 388 110.75 -11.38 -37.95
N THR A 389 110.75 -10.05 -37.75
CA THR A 389 111.95 -9.25 -38.02
C THR A 389 113.06 -9.55 -37.02
N ALA A 390 112.73 -9.77 -35.74
CA ALA A 390 113.69 -10.19 -34.72
C ALA A 390 114.28 -11.57 -35.05
N ALA A 391 113.42 -12.57 -35.31
CA ALA A 391 113.85 -13.92 -35.67
C ALA A 391 114.68 -13.95 -36.97
N ALA A 392 114.26 -13.19 -37.99
CA ALA A 392 115.01 -13.09 -39.25
C ALA A 392 116.37 -12.43 -39.04
N ARG A 393 116.48 -11.38 -38.21
CA ARG A 393 117.77 -10.76 -37.87
C ARG A 393 118.68 -11.74 -37.13
N GLU A 394 118.17 -12.44 -36.12
CA GLU A 394 118.94 -13.43 -35.37
C GLU A 394 119.46 -14.54 -36.30
N GLN A 395 118.60 -15.10 -37.13
CA GLN A 395 118.97 -16.16 -38.07
C GLN A 395 119.96 -15.68 -39.13
N VAL A 396 119.75 -14.51 -39.72
CA VAL A 396 120.64 -13.95 -40.75
C VAL A 396 121.99 -13.57 -40.14
N THR A 397 122.03 -12.96 -38.96
CA THR A 397 123.29 -12.64 -38.27
C THR A 397 124.07 -13.91 -37.96
N ALA A 398 123.43 -14.95 -37.41
CA ALA A 398 124.09 -16.23 -37.15
C ALA A 398 124.62 -16.90 -38.44
N GLN A 399 123.87 -16.84 -39.54
CA GLN A 399 124.32 -17.36 -40.84
C GLN A 399 125.49 -16.56 -41.41
N VAL A 400 125.45 -15.22 -41.31
CA VAL A 400 126.53 -14.35 -41.79
C VAL A 400 127.78 -14.52 -40.96
N GLU A 401 127.68 -14.61 -39.63
CA GLU A 401 128.84 -14.86 -38.75
C GLU A 401 129.49 -16.22 -39.04
N ALA A 402 128.69 -17.28 -39.21
CA ALA A 402 129.20 -18.59 -39.60
C ALA A 402 129.89 -18.54 -40.98
N ALA A 403 129.25 -17.94 -41.98
CA ALA A 403 129.80 -17.82 -43.32
C ALA A 403 131.09 -16.97 -43.38
N VAL A 404 131.15 -15.88 -42.59
CA VAL A 404 132.35 -15.03 -42.49
C VAL A 404 133.45 -15.76 -41.74
N ALA A 405 133.14 -16.49 -40.66
CA ALA A 405 134.13 -17.26 -39.91
C ALA A 405 134.78 -18.35 -40.78
N ASP A 406 133.98 -19.06 -41.58
CA ASP A 406 134.47 -20.07 -42.52
C ASP A 406 135.29 -19.45 -43.66
N ALA A 407 134.79 -18.39 -44.29
CA ALA A 407 135.48 -17.72 -45.39
C ALA A 407 136.81 -17.05 -44.97
N VAL A 408 136.87 -16.48 -43.76
CA VAL A 408 138.10 -15.89 -43.21
C VAL A 408 139.10 -16.97 -42.83
N ARG A 409 138.65 -18.08 -42.22
CA ARG A 409 139.54 -19.23 -41.93
C ARG A 409 140.19 -19.76 -43.20
N GLU A 410 139.40 -19.98 -44.26
CA GLU A 410 139.90 -20.52 -45.52
C GLU A 410 140.90 -19.58 -46.18
N LYS A 411 140.53 -18.30 -46.38
CA LYS A 411 141.39 -17.32 -47.06
C LYS A 411 142.65 -16.96 -46.28
N VAL A 412 142.59 -16.83 -44.96
CA VAL A 412 143.78 -16.52 -44.14
C VAL A 412 144.72 -17.72 -44.08
N THR A 413 144.19 -18.93 -43.99
CA THR A 413 145.03 -20.15 -43.92
C THR A 413 145.75 -20.39 -45.25
N GLU A 414 145.11 -20.16 -46.40
CA GLU A 414 145.78 -20.22 -47.72
C GLU A 414 146.82 -19.09 -47.89
N ALA A 415 146.42 -17.84 -47.64
CA ALA A 415 147.30 -16.69 -47.87
C ALA A 415 148.56 -16.72 -46.99
N VAL A 416 148.45 -17.18 -45.73
CA VAL A 416 149.61 -17.32 -44.83
C VAL A 416 150.51 -18.49 -45.26
N ARG A 417 149.95 -19.61 -45.74
CA ARG A 417 150.76 -20.76 -46.19
C ARG A 417 151.57 -20.44 -47.44
N GLU A 418 150.97 -19.74 -48.39
CA GLU A 418 151.61 -19.41 -49.66
C GLU A 418 152.72 -18.37 -49.46
N GLN A 419 152.45 -17.27 -48.73
CA GLN A 419 153.45 -16.22 -48.53
C GLN A 419 154.64 -16.62 -47.64
N VAL A 420 154.44 -17.44 -46.60
CA VAL A 420 155.53 -17.79 -45.67
C VAL A 420 156.45 -18.86 -46.25
N THR A 421 155.91 -19.84 -46.98
CA THR A 421 156.70 -20.97 -47.46
C THR A 421 157.60 -20.58 -48.64
N GLU A 422 157.12 -19.73 -49.54
CA GLU A 422 157.86 -19.37 -50.75
C GLU A 422 158.97 -18.34 -50.46
N LYS A 423 158.66 -17.28 -49.72
CA LYS A 423 159.62 -16.18 -49.43
C LYS A 423 160.79 -16.61 -48.55
N VAL A 424 160.57 -17.49 -47.57
CA VAL A 424 161.64 -17.94 -46.67
C VAL A 424 162.60 -18.89 -47.39
N THR A 425 162.07 -19.78 -48.24
CA THR A 425 162.88 -20.80 -48.92
C THR A 425 163.78 -20.18 -49.99
N GLU A 426 163.29 -19.16 -50.70
CA GLU A 426 164.06 -18.50 -51.76
C GLU A 426 165.14 -17.56 -51.21
N THR A 427 164.83 -16.77 -50.17
CA THR A 427 165.78 -15.83 -49.57
C THR A 427 166.98 -16.54 -48.93
N VAL A 428 166.76 -17.69 -48.27
CA VAL A 428 167.85 -18.48 -47.66
C VAL A 428 168.74 -19.11 -48.73
N ARG A 429 168.14 -19.57 -49.84
CA ARG A 429 168.89 -20.21 -50.93
C ARG A 429 169.82 -19.24 -51.65
N GLU A 430 169.34 -18.04 -51.95
CA GLU A 430 170.13 -17.02 -52.66
C GLU A 430 171.29 -16.47 -51.80
N GLN A 431 171.08 -16.25 -50.49
CA GLN A 431 172.16 -15.77 -49.62
C GLN A 431 173.30 -16.80 -49.46
N VAL A 432 172.98 -18.10 -49.44
CA VAL A 432 173.98 -19.16 -49.30
C VAL A 432 174.77 -19.36 -50.60
N GLU A 433 174.11 -19.30 -51.77
CA GLU A 433 174.80 -19.47 -53.06
C GLU A 433 175.70 -18.26 -53.41
N ALA A 434 175.35 -17.05 -52.97
CA ALA A 434 176.17 -15.85 -53.20
C ALA A 434 177.45 -15.83 -52.36
N GLN A 435 177.40 -16.25 -51.09
CA GLN A 435 178.60 -16.29 -50.23
C GLN A 435 179.61 -17.37 -50.64
N LEU A 436 179.18 -18.42 -51.33
CA LEU A 436 180.06 -19.52 -51.75
C LEU A 436 180.84 -19.23 -53.05
N ARG A 437 180.44 -18.24 -53.87
CA ARG A 437 181.13 -17.93 -55.14
C ARG A 437 182.32 -16.98 -55.02
N GLU A 438 182.37 -16.13 -53.99
CA GLU A 438 183.44 -15.13 -53.86
C GLU A 438 184.71 -15.67 -53.16
N ALA A 439 184.64 -16.86 -52.54
CA ALA A 439 185.73 -17.43 -51.74
C ALA A 439 186.65 -18.43 -52.47
N GLY A 440 186.36 -18.85 -53.72
CA GLY A 440 187.32 -19.52 -54.61
C GLY A 440 188.08 -20.75 -54.05
N ILE A 441 187.38 -21.82 -53.64
CA ILE A 441 187.99 -23.09 -53.19
C ILE A 441 187.32 -24.28 -53.89
N GLU A 442 188.10 -25.02 -54.69
CA GLU A 442 187.71 -26.32 -55.28
C GLU A 442 187.76 -27.48 -54.27
N GLU A 443 186.99 -28.51 -54.59
CA GLU A 443 186.45 -29.58 -53.75
C GLU A 443 187.45 -30.34 -52.86
N GLY A 444 187.03 -30.53 -51.60
CA GLY A 444 187.39 -31.72 -50.83
C GLY A 444 188.77 -31.70 -50.17
N LYS A 445 188.90 -31.02 -49.02
CA LYS A 445 189.42 -31.54 -47.73
C LYS A 445 189.79 -30.40 -46.78
N LEU A 446 189.02 -30.28 -45.68
CA LEU A 446 189.30 -29.67 -44.35
C LEU A 446 187.94 -29.22 -43.77
N ALA A 447 187.01 -30.06 -43.29
CA ALA A 447 187.16 -31.25 -42.44
C ALA A 447 188.02 -31.05 -41.17
N ALA A 448 188.41 -29.82 -40.80
CA ALA A 448 189.17 -29.57 -39.56
C ALA A 448 188.82 -28.25 -38.84
N GLY A 449 187.64 -27.67 -39.08
CA GLY A 449 187.22 -26.43 -38.40
C GLY A 449 185.99 -26.55 -37.49
N VAL A 450 184.99 -27.35 -37.87
CA VAL A 450 183.67 -27.31 -37.19
C VAL A 450 183.55 -28.33 -36.05
N SER A 451 184.47 -29.31 -35.98
CA SER A 451 184.57 -30.24 -34.84
C SER A 451 185.09 -29.57 -33.55
N ALA A 452 185.45 -28.28 -33.58
CA ALA A 452 185.94 -27.56 -32.41
C ALA A 452 184.87 -26.71 -31.70
N GLN A 453 183.63 -26.62 -32.20
CA GLN A 453 182.59 -25.81 -31.53
C GLN A 453 181.16 -26.38 -31.49
N MET A 454 180.92 -27.58 -32.03
CA MET A 454 179.58 -28.21 -31.98
C MET A 454 179.47 -29.37 -30.98
N GLU A 455 180.47 -29.57 -30.11
CA GLU A 455 180.42 -30.55 -28.99
C GLU A 455 180.92 -29.94 -27.68
N THR A 456 180.46 -28.74 -27.34
CA THR A 456 180.48 -28.29 -25.95
C THR A 456 179.06 -28.39 -25.40
N GLU A 457 178.91 -29.20 -24.34
CA GLU A 457 177.70 -29.45 -23.55
C GLU A 457 176.85 -28.20 -23.24
N GLN A 458 177.44 -26.99 -23.28
CA GLN A 458 176.72 -25.73 -23.10
C GLN A 458 175.65 -25.45 -24.18
N VAL A 459 175.83 -25.88 -25.43
CA VAL A 459 174.83 -25.62 -26.50
C VAL A 459 173.65 -26.60 -26.42
N LYS A 460 173.90 -27.84 -25.98
CA LYS A 460 172.84 -28.82 -25.77
C LYS A 460 171.95 -28.46 -24.57
N ALA A 461 172.55 -27.92 -23.50
CA ALA A 461 171.80 -27.40 -22.35
C ALA A 461 170.92 -26.17 -22.69
N ALA A 462 171.35 -25.29 -23.60
CA ALA A 462 170.59 -24.10 -23.98
C ALA A 462 169.32 -24.41 -24.80
N ILE A 463 169.33 -25.50 -25.59
CA ILE A 463 168.17 -25.94 -26.37
C ILE A 463 167.17 -26.67 -25.47
N GLU A 464 167.62 -27.56 -24.57
CA GLU A 464 166.71 -28.24 -23.64
C GLU A 464 166.10 -27.27 -22.60
N GLN A 465 166.84 -26.26 -22.14
CA GLN A 465 166.30 -25.28 -21.18
C GLN A 465 165.23 -24.37 -21.81
N ASN A 466 165.40 -23.96 -23.08
CA ASN A 466 164.38 -23.14 -23.76
C ASN A 466 163.15 -23.95 -24.19
N VAL A 467 163.31 -25.25 -24.48
CA VAL A 467 162.16 -26.13 -24.76
C VAL A 467 161.42 -26.47 -23.45
N ALA A 468 162.12 -26.67 -22.33
CA ALA A 468 161.47 -26.90 -21.03
C ALA A 468 160.80 -25.63 -20.46
N ALA A 469 161.36 -24.44 -20.67
CA ALA A 469 160.76 -23.17 -20.24
C ALA A 469 159.47 -22.81 -21.01
N GLN A 470 159.20 -23.43 -22.16
CA GLN A 470 157.90 -23.32 -22.85
C GLN A 470 156.94 -24.49 -22.58
N MET A 471 157.38 -25.53 -21.85
CA MET A 471 156.54 -26.70 -21.53
C MET A 471 156.06 -26.75 -20.07
N ASP A 472 156.61 -25.95 -19.15
CA ASP A 472 156.12 -25.82 -17.76
C ASP A 472 155.80 -24.36 -17.39
N THR A 473 154.59 -23.89 -17.67
CA THR A 473 153.80 -23.08 -16.71
C THR A 473 152.32 -23.03 -17.12
N GLU A 474 151.49 -23.34 -16.13
CA GLU A 474 150.06 -23.65 -16.16
C GLU A 474 149.17 -22.49 -16.63
N ASP A 475 148.27 -22.75 -17.58
CA ASP A 475 146.81 -22.78 -17.35
C ASP A 475 146.07 -22.81 -18.71
N VAL A 476 145.82 -24.03 -19.19
CA VAL A 476 144.63 -24.33 -20.01
C VAL A 476 143.83 -25.36 -19.24
N LYS A 477 142.89 -24.85 -18.45
CA LYS A 477 141.57 -25.44 -18.33
C LYS A 477 140.55 -24.46 -18.88
#